data_AF-A0A938EYZ1-F1
#
_entry.id   AF-A0A938EYZ1-F1
#
_cell.length_a   1.000
_cell.length_b   1.000
_cell.length_c   1.000
_cell.angle_alpha   90.00
_cell.angle_beta   90.00
_cell.angle_gamma   90.00
#
_symmetry.space_group_name_H-M   'P 1'
#
loop_
_entity.id
_entity.type
_entity.pdbx_description
1 polymer ?
#
loop_
_entity_poly.entity_id
_entity_poly.type
_entity_poly.pdbx_seq_one_letter_code
_entity_poly.pdbx_strand_id
1 'polypeptide(L)'
;MAIKAEVIEQTNLAFDFVQKLYLEVSYLIKEIEGILSEEGFIIGKPGGYGITAKRSSGLESTNVNFWLMRKFSVFFVPKERTDTKGGQVETYIDDSLKVLYLRFVLNDRDIKEPMIYSGIFHNISVKPQAKWVKKFENLMGHFEY
;
A
#
# COMPACT_ATOMS: atom_id res chain seq x y z
N MET A 1 41.85 -5.97 2.39
CA MET A 1 40.99 -6.85 3.21
C MET A 1 40.08 -6.02 4.13
N ALA A 2 40.57 -4.98 4.82
CA ALA A 2 39.77 -4.07 5.65
C ALA A 2 38.63 -3.32 4.90
N ILE A 3 38.92 -2.77 3.71
CA ILE A 3 37.91 -2.08 2.87
C ILE A 3 36.70 -2.98 2.56
N LYS A 4 36.92 -4.29 2.40
CA LYS A 4 35.84 -5.24 2.12
C LYS A 4 34.94 -5.45 3.34
N ALA A 5 35.51 -5.50 4.55
CA ALA A 5 34.73 -5.69 5.79
C ALA A 5 33.89 -4.46 6.12
N GLU A 6 34.47 -3.27 6.00
CA GLU A 6 33.77 -2.00 6.23
C GLU A 6 32.62 -1.79 5.23
N VAL A 7 32.84 -2.08 3.94
CA VAL A 7 31.77 -1.99 2.92
C VAL A 7 30.61 -2.95 3.22
N ILE A 8 30.90 -4.17 3.69
CA ILE A 8 29.87 -5.14 4.09
C ILE A 8 29.06 -4.59 5.27
N GLU A 9 29.74 -4.06 6.29
CA GLU A 9 29.10 -3.49 7.48
C GLU A 9 28.18 -2.31 7.12
N GLN A 10 28.67 -1.35 6.35
CA GLN A 10 27.87 -0.20 5.91
C GLN A 10 26.66 -0.61 5.07
N THR A 11 26.82 -1.62 4.23
CA THR A 11 25.71 -2.17 3.44
C THR A 11 24.65 -2.78 4.36
N ASN A 12 25.04 -3.60 5.33
CA ASN A 12 24.12 -4.20 6.29
C ASN A 12 23.39 -3.15 7.12
N LEU A 13 24.10 -2.13 7.63
CA LEU A 13 23.49 -1.04 8.39
C LEU A 13 22.43 -0.28 7.59
N ALA A 14 22.68 -0.03 6.29
CA ALA A 14 21.71 0.61 5.42
C ALA A 14 20.44 -0.24 5.23
N PHE A 15 20.58 -1.55 5.00
CA PHE A 15 19.45 -2.45 4.87
C PHE A 15 18.68 -2.61 6.19
N ASP A 16 19.37 -2.74 7.31
CA ASP A 16 18.75 -2.83 8.65
C ASP A 16 17.92 -1.58 8.94
N PHE A 17 18.42 -0.39 8.59
CA PHE A 17 17.70 0.85 8.82
C PHE A 17 16.41 0.93 7.97
N VAL A 18 16.50 0.59 6.68
CA VAL A 18 15.33 0.53 5.80
C VAL A 18 14.32 -0.51 6.28
N GLN A 19 14.80 -1.68 6.71
CA GLN A 19 13.94 -2.76 7.20
C GLN A 19 13.23 -2.37 8.50
N LYS A 20 13.93 -1.72 9.44
CA LYS A 20 13.31 -1.18 10.66
C LYS A 20 12.18 -0.21 10.32
N LEU A 21 12.40 0.73 9.42
CA LEU A 21 11.36 1.65 8.98
C LEU A 21 10.13 0.92 8.42
N TYR A 22 10.32 -0.10 7.57
CA TYR A 22 9.20 -0.88 7.03
C TYR A 22 8.49 -1.73 8.09
N LEU A 23 9.21 -2.24 9.08
CA LEU A 23 8.62 -2.97 10.21
C LEU A 23 7.73 -2.06 11.05
N GLU A 24 8.19 -0.86 11.38
CA GLU A 24 7.40 0.11 12.15
C GLU A 24 6.10 0.46 11.44
N VAL A 25 6.15 0.71 10.12
CA VAL A 25 4.92 1.00 9.38
C VAL A 25 4.03 -0.24 9.26
N SER A 26 4.61 -1.42 9.13
CA SER A 26 3.85 -2.67 9.16
C SER A 26 3.13 -2.86 10.50
N TYR A 27 3.78 -2.56 11.63
CA TYR A 27 3.14 -2.64 12.94
C TYR A 27 1.99 -1.67 13.08
N LEU A 28 2.17 -0.42 12.63
CA LEU A 28 1.09 0.56 12.60
C LEU A 28 -0.10 0.10 11.75
N ILE A 29 0.15 -0.45 10.55
CA ILE A 29 -0.90 -1.02 9.70
C ILE A 29 -1.63 -2.16 10.43
N LYS A 30 -0.90 -3.06 11.10
CA LYS A 30 -1.47 -4.20 11.82
C LYS A 30 -2.29 -3.77 13.04
N GLU A 31 -1.88 -2.72 13.72
CA GLU A 31 -2.65 -2.13 14.83
C GLU A 31 -3.98 -1.56 14.33
N ILE A 32 -3.93 -0.79 13.23
CA ILE A 32 -5.13 -0.26 12.56
C ILE A 32 -6.03 -1.41 12.06
N GLU A 33 -5.46 -2.46 11.47
CA GLU A 33 -6.21 -3.65 11.05
C GLU A 33 -6.90 -4.32 12.24
N GLY A 34 -6.24 -4.42 13.40
CA GLY A 34 -6.84 -4.97 14.62
C GLY A 34 -8.07 -4.17 15.04
N ILE A 35 -7.94 -2.85 15.18
CA ILE A 35 -9.03 -1.93 15.54
C ILE A 35 -10.20 -2.07 14.55
N LEU A 36 -9.92 -2.06 13.25
CA LEU A 36 -10.94 -2.12 12.21
C LEU A 36 -11.59 -3.50 12.10
N SER A 37 -10.90 -4.57 12.48
CA SER A 37 -11.46 -5.92 12.46
C SER A 37 -12.59 -6.11 13.47
N GLU A 38 -12.55 -5.39 14.60
CA GLU A 38 -13.64 -5.34 15.59
C GLU A 38 -14.90 -4.70 15.01
N GLU A 39 -14.73 -3.76 14.07
CA GLU A 39 -15.79 -3.07 13.32
C GLU A 39 -16.21 -3.81 12.04
N GLY A 40 -15.73 -5.04 11.82
CA GLY A 40 -16.11 -5.86 10.67
C GLY A 40 -15.43 -5.49 9.36
N PHE A 41 -14.36 -4.68 9.38
CA PHE A 41 -13.56 -4.38 8.20
C PHE A 41 -12.40 -5.38 8.03
N ILE A 42 -11.98 -5.61 6.79
CA ILE A 42 -10.80 -6.41 6.45
C ILE A 42 -9.88 -5.64 5.52
N ILE A 43 -8.57 -5.92 5.59
CA ILE A 43 -7.59 -5.33 4.66
C ILE A 43 -7.79 -5.88 3.24
N GLY A 44 -7.93 -4.98 2.28
CA GLY A 44 -8.07 -5.33 0.87
C GLY A 44 -6.76 -5.83 0.25
N LYS A 45 -6.85 -6.73 -0.74
CA LYS A 45 -5.69 -7.42 -1.33
C LYS A 45 -5.77 -7.46 -2.87
N PRO A 46 -5.36 -6.40 -3.58
CA PRO A 46 -5.61 -6.23 -5.02
C PRO A 46 -4.83 -7.17 -5.94
N GLY A 47 -3.94 -8.00 -5.39
CA GLY A 47 -3.23 -9.06 -6.09
C GLY A 47 -2.72 -10.17 -5.15
N GLY A 48 -3.39 -10.36 -4.01
CA GLY A 48 -2.94 -11.26 -2.94
C GLY A 48 -1.98 -10.59 -1.93
N TYR A 49 -1.51 -9.39 -2.24
CA TYR A 49 -0.72 -8.54 -1.34
C TYR A 49 -1.63 -7.58 -0.58
N GLY A 50 -1.41 -7.43 0.73
CA GLY A 50 -2.15 -6.47 1.58
C GLY A 50 -1.62 -5.03 1.51
N ILE A 51 -0.53 -4.80 0.78
CA ILE A 51 0.06 -3.49 0.56
C ILE A 51 0.16 -3.28 -0.95
N THR A 52 -0.29 -2.12 -1.43
CA THR A 52 -0.07 -1.71 -2.83
C THR A 52 1.16 -0.84 -2.88
N ALA A 53 2.19 -1.33 -3.58
CA ALA A 53 3.43 -0.61 -3.81
C ALA A 53 3.88 -0.84 -5.26
N LYS A 54 4.33 0.22 -5.93
CA LYS A 54 4.85 0.12 -7.29
C LYS A 54 6.38 0.21 -7.28
N ARG A 55 7.04 -0.69 -8.03
CA ARG A 55 8.51 -0.71 -8.19
C ARG A 55 8.94 -0.09 -9.52
N SER A 56 10.12 0.52 -9.52
CA SER A 56 10.84 1.04 -10.71
C SER A 56 11.03 0.00 -11.81
N SER A 57 10.93 0.42 -13.07
CA SER A 57 11.08 -0.43 -14.26
C SER A 57 12.28 -0.08 -15.13
N GLY A 58 13.32 0.60 -14.62
CA GLY A 58 14.45 1.01 -15.45
C GLY A 58 15.79 1.18 -14.72
N LEU A 59 16.87 0.90 -15.45
CA LEU A 59 18.28 1.07 -15.02
C LEU A 59 18.80 2.51 -15.23
N GLU A 60 17.98 3.38 -15.82
CA GLU A 60 18.29 4.81 -15.94
C GLU A 60 18.54 5.41 -14.56
N SER A 61 19.60 6.23 -14.43
CA SER A 61 20.00 6.85 -13.17
C SER A 61 18.88 7.70 -12.55
N THR A 62 18.03 8.29 -13.40
CA THR A 62 16.83 9.04 -13.00
C THR A 62 15.79 8.17 -12.28
N ASN A 63 15.77 6.86 -12.55
CA ASN A 63 14.81 5.91 -11.99
C ASN A 63 15.29 5.22 -10.70
N VAL A 64 16.55 5.43 -10.31
CA VAL A 64 17.12 4.90 -9.04
C VAL A 64 16.33 5.41 -7.83
N ASN A 65 15.78 6.63 -7.91
CA ASN A 65 14.94 7.18 -6.85
C ASN A 65 13.66 6.36 -6.58
N PHE A 66 13.21 5.57 -7.54
CA PHE A 66 12.03 4.69 -7.42
C PHE A 66 12.37 3.25 -6.99
N TRP A 67 13.65 2.93 -6.73
CA TRP A 67 14.06 1.58 -6.29
C TRP A 67 13.69 1.31 -4.84
N LEU A 68 13.72 2.35 -4.01
CA LEU A 68 13.26 2.29 -2.63
C LEU A 68 11.75 2.52 -2.57
N MET A 69 11.06 1.74 -1.74
CA MET A 69 9.64 1.92 -1.49
C MET A 69 9.44 3.12 -0.56
N ARG A 70 9.03 4.25 -1.14
CA ARG A 70 8.85 5.51 -0.39
C ARG A 70 7.39 5.83 -0.07
N LYS A 71 6.48 5.20 -0.81
CA LYS A 71 5.04 5.34 -0.67
C LYS A 71 4.40 3.98 -0.79
N PHE A 72 3.37 3.77 0.00
CA PHE A 72 2.48 2.63 -0.17
C PHE A 72 1.16 2.93 0.49
N SER A 73 0.15 2.20 0.06
CA SER A 73 -1.20 2.39 0.56
C SER A 73 -1.84 1.06 0.90
N VAL A 74 -2.71 1.15 1.89
CA VAL A 74 -3.60 0.09 2.33
C VAL A 74 -5.01 0.62 2.33
N PHE A 75 -5.96 -0.28 2.20
CA PHE A 75 -7.36 0.06 2.28
C PHE A 75 -8.11 -1.05 2.98
N PHE A 76 -9.19 -0.68 3.63
CA PHE A 76 -10.04 -1.56 4.40
C PHE A 76 -11.46 -1.50 3.86
N VAL A 77 -12.04 -2.68 3.69
CA VAL A 77 -13.35 -2.89 3.08
C VAL A 77 -14.25 -3.65 4.05
N PRO A 78 -15.58 -3.42 4.02
CA PRO A 78 -16.51 -4.16 4.86
C PRO A 78 -16.48 -5.65 4.51
N LYS A 79 -16.37 -6.51 5.52
CA LYS A 79 -16.26 -7.97 5.33
C LYS A 79 -17.50 -8.54 4.63
N GLU A 80 -18.69 -8.06 4.96
CA GLU A 80 -19.95 -8.54 4.37
C GLU A 80 -20.12 -8.19 2.89
N ARG A 81 -19.34 -7.23 2.37
CA ARG A 81 -19.34 -6.80 0.96
C ARG A 81 -18.23 -7.44 0.14
N THR A 82 -17.58 -8.45 0.70
CA THR A 82 -16.27 -8.87 0.24
C THR A 82 -16.13 -10.38 0.21
N ASP A 83 -15.76 -10.91 -0.95
CA ASP A 83 -15.43 -12.32 -1.12
C ASP A 83 -13.91 -12.53 -1.14
N THR A 84 -13.46 -13.67 -0.62
CA THR A 84 -12.05 -14.08 -0.72
C THR A 84 -11.91 -15.21 -1.73
N LYS A 85 -11.14 -15.00 -2.81
CA LYS A 85 -10.86 -16.02 -3.83
C LYS A 85 -9.36 -16.08 -4.12
N GLY A 86 -8.75 -17.24 -3.92
CA GLY A 86 -7.33 -17.46 -4.24
C GLY A 86 -6.37 -16.52 -3.49
N GLY A 87 -6.70 -16.10 -2.26
CA GLY A 87 -5.92 -15.15 -1.47
C GLY A 87 -6.10 -13.67 -1.86
N GLN A 88 -6.84 -13.40 -2.94
CA GLN A 88 -7.29 -12.06 -3.29
C GLN A 88 -8.62 -11.75 -2.61
N VAL A 89 -8.82 -10.46 -2.43
CA VAL A 89 -10.08 -9.89 -1.98
C VAL A 89 -10.85 -9.40 -3.21
N GLU A 90 -12.15 -9.61 -3.24
CA GLU A 90 -13.05 -9.06 -4.25
C GLU A 90 -14.17 -8.29 -3.55
N THR A 91 -14.06 -6.96 -3.57
CA THR A 91 -15.09 -6.09 -3.01
C THR A 91 -16.00 -5.57 -4.12
N TYR A 92 -17.30 -5.86 -3.96
CA TYR A 92 -18.34 -5.38 -4.86
C TYR A 92 -18.52 -3.88 -4.70
N ILE A 93 -18.56 -3.15 -5.83
CA ILE A 93 -18.77 -1.70 -5.83
C ILE A 93 -20.27 -1.42 -5.97
N ASP A 94 -20.80 -0.72 -4.98
CA ASP A 94 -22.16 -0.16 -4.98
C ASP A 94 -22.17 1.21 -4.29
N ASP A 95 -23.29 1.93 -4.38
CA ASP A 95 -23.42 3.29 -3.86
C ASP A 95 -23.27 3.38 -2.33
N SER A 96 -23.46 2.26 -1.61
CA SER A 96 -23.35 2.18 -0.16
C SER A 96 -21.95 1.76 0.33
N LEU A 97 -21.06 1.37 -0.59
CA LEU A 97 -19.70 0.95 -0.24
C LEU A 97 -18.92 2.11 0.38
N LYS A 98 -18.34 1.83 1.56
CA LYS A 98 -17.37 2.70 2.21
C LYS A 98 -16.04 1.97 2.28
N VAL A 99 -14.99 2.59 1.74
CA VAL A 99 -13.63 2.08 1.81
C VAL A 99 -12.77 3.05 2.60
N LEU A 100 -12.15 2.56 3.67
CA LEU A 100 -11.16 3.34 4.40
C LEU A 100 -9.82 3.20 3.66
N TYR A 101 -9.20 4.31 3.31
CA TYR A 101 -7.93 4.33 2.58
C TYR A 101 -6.88 5.06 3.39
N LEU A 102 -5.70 4.45 3.49
CA LEU A 102 -4.54 5.04 4.14
C LEU A 102 -3.36 5.01 3.18
N ARG A 103 -2.66 6.14 3.08
CA ARG A 103 -1.46 6.29 2.27
C ARG A 103 -0.32 6.79 3.14
N PHE A 104 0.73 5.98 3.22
CA PHE A 104 1.96 6.29 3.92
C PHE A 104 2.95 6.89 2.93
N VAL A 105 3.39 8.13 3.18
CA VAL A 105 4.37 8.84 2.37
C VAL A 105 5.60 9.07 3.24
N LEU A 106 6.60 8.21 3.09
CA LEU A 106 7.81 8.21 3.92
C LEU A 106 8.85 9.22 3.42
N ASN A 107 8.92 9.42 2.11
CA ASN A 107 9.83 10.36 1.47
C ASN A 107 9.30 10.73 0.07
N ASP A 108 9.21 12.03 -0.22
CA ASP A 108 8.91 12.52 -1.56
C ASP A 108 9.50 13.92 -1.77
N ARG A 109 9.55 14.40 -3.02
CA ARG A 109 10.12 15.71 -3.36
C ARG A 109 9.40 16.88 -2.70
N ASP A 110 8.09 16.72 -2.49
CA ASP A 110 7.18 17.81 -2.10
C ASP A 110 6.77 17.78 -0.61
N ILE A 111 7.35 16.88 0.19
CA ILE A 111 7.06 16.76 1.63
C ILE A 111 8.31 17.09 2.47
N LYS A 112 8.10 17.68 3.64
CA LYS A 112 9.19 18.03 4.58
C LYS A 112 9.44 16.94 5.63
N GLU A 113 8.45 16.11 5.88
CA GLU A 113 8.47 15.04 6.88
C GLU A 113 7.55 13.89 6.44
N PRO A 114 7.73 12.66 6.97
CA PRO A 114 6.84 11.54 6.68
C PRO A 114 5.39 11.87 7.07
N MET A 115 4.44 11.49 6.22
CA MET A 115 3.02 11.77 6.47
C MET A 115 2.14 10.56 6.18
N ILE A 116 1.02 10.50 6.90
CA ILE A 116 -0.03 9.51 6.67
C ILE A 116 -1.28 10.29 6.25
N TYR A 117 -1.73 10.04 5.03
CA TYR A 117 -3.03 10.49 4.58
C TYR A 117 -4.06 9.40 4.86
N SER A 118 -5.21 9.79 5.39
CA SER A 118 -6.34 8.89 5.59
C SER A 118 -7.62 9.53 5.05
N GLY A 119 -8.53 8.70 4.56
CA GLY A 119 -9.78 9.15 4.00
C GLY A 119 -10.76 8.01 3.77
N ILE A 120 -12.00 8.37 3.45
CA ILE A 120 -13.07 7.44 3.16
C ILE A 120 -13.50 7.64 1.71
N PHE A 121 -13.40 6.61 0.89
CA PHE A 121 -14.09 6.58 -0.39
C PHE A 121 -15.53 6.10 -0.14
N HIS A 122 -16.50 6.89 -0.61
CA HIS A 122 -17.93 6.59 -0.51
C HIS A 122 -18.64 7.11 -1.77
N ASN A 123 -19.89 6.68 -1.98
CA ASN A 123 -20.69 7.04 -3.17
C ASN A 123 -19.96 6.71 -4.48
N ILE A 124 -19.38 5.50 -4.55
CA ILE A 124 -18.54 5.09 -5.68
C ILE A 124 -19.43 4.57 -6.81
N SER A 125 -19.59 5.36 -7.87
CA SER A 125 -20.35 4.96 -9.06
C SER A 125 -19.42 4.54 -10.21
N VAL A 126 -19.59 3.33 -10.73
CA VAL A 126 -18.86 2.87 -11.93
C VAL A 126 -19.66 3.24 -13.19
N LYS A 127 -19.05 4.03 -14.07
CA LYS A 127 -19.67 4.36 -15.36
C LYS A 127 -19.79 3.08 -16.22
N PRO A 128 -20.91 2.87 -16.96
CA PRO A 128 -21.11 1.68 -17.79
C PRO A 128 -19.99 1.42 -18.81
N GLN A 129 -19.28 2.47 -19.24
CA GLN A 129 -18.17 2.35 -20.19
C GLN A 129 -16.89 1.75 -19.57
N ALA A 130 -16.73 1.77 -18.24
CA ALA A 130 -15.54 1.32 -17.54
C ALA A 130 -15.55 -0.19 -17.24
N LYS A 131 -15.65 -1.02 -18.29
CA LYS A 131 -15.77 -2.50 -18.19
C LYS A 131 -14.60 -3.19 -17.45
N TRP A 132 -13.48 -2.50 -17.28
CA TRP A 132 -12.29 -3.02 -16.60
C TRP A 132 -12.39 -2.94 -15.06
N VAL A 133 -13.24 -2.05 -14.52
CA VAL A 133 -13.46 -1.91 -13.08
C VAL A 133 -14.59 -2.83 -12.67
N LYS A 134 -14.26 -4.01 -12.16
CA LYS A 134 -15.25 -4.98 -11.65
C LYS A 134 -15.29 -5.04 -10.13
N LYS A 135 -14.15 -4.76 -9.50
CA LYS A 135 -13.97 -4.75 -8.04
C LYS A 135 -13.13 -3.56 -7.62
N PHE A 136 -13.29 -3.12 -6.37
CA PHE A 136 -12.57 -1.96 -5.86
C PHE A 136 -11.04 -2.13 -5.97
N GLU A 137 -10.54 -3.34 -5.76
CA GLU A 137 -9.14 -3.71 -5.91
C GLU A 137 -8.52 -3.28 -7.25
N ASN A 138 -9.31 -3.25 -8.33
CA ASN A 138 -8.80 -2.82 -9.64
C ASN A 138 -8.38 -1.35 -9.64
N LEU A 139 -9.00 -0.52 -8.79
CA LEU A 139 -8.71 0.92 -8.71
C LEU A 139 -7.40 1.21 -7.98
N MET A 140 -7.00 0.34 -7.05
CA MET A 140 -5.85 0.58 -6.18
C MET A 140 -4.53 0.74 -6.94
N GLY A 141 -4.32 -0.05 -8.00
CA GLY A 141 -3.15 0.11 -8.86
C GLY A 141 -3.08 1.48 -9.57
N HIS A 142 -4.23 2.13 -9.78
CA HIS A 142 -4.31 3.46 -10.38
C HIS A 142 -4.11 4.59 -9.38
N PHE A 143 -4.48 4.42 -8.11
CA PHE A 143 -4.26 5.42 -7.07
C PHE A 143 -2.78 5.56 -6.67
N GLU A 144 -1.99 4.50 -6.89
CA GLU A 144 -0.55 4.50 -6.65
C GLU A 144 0.29 5.06 -7.80
N TYR A 145 -0.32 5.45 -8.92
CA TYR A 145 0.33 6.07 -10.09
C TYR A 145 0.29 7.60 -10.02
#